data_AF-A0ABD2PD03-F1
#
_entry.id   AF-A0ABD2PD03-F1
#
_cell.length_a   1.000
_cell.length_b   1.000
_cell.length_c   1.000
_cell.angle_alpha   90.00
_cell.angle_beta   90.00
_cell.angle_gamma   90.00
#
_symmetry.space_group_name_H-M   'P 1'
#
loop_
_entity.id
_entity.type
_entity.pdbx_description
1 polymer ?
#
loop_
_entity_poly.entity_id
_entity_poly.type
_entity_poly.pdbx_seq_one_letter_code
_entity_poly.pdbx_strand_id
1 'polypeptide(L)'
;MILKCSKLIAFIVIFINIGLVYYSLRLFSYHHKIDSHTSIVQHHSSKIKSLNSYEATDKYISKLVTVIIREFETHENDVSATIDSILKISPNIKIFILYDKIPYPPLNIRKIMLLVLI
;
A
#
# COMPACT_ATOMS: atom_id res chain seq x y z
N MET A 1 23.93 44.21 -19.04
CA MET A 1 22.92 43.27 -19.57
C MET A 1 22.77 41.98 -18.76
N ILE A 2 23.77 41.57 -17.96
CA ILE A 2 23.79 40.34 -17.15
C ILE A 2 22.81 40.31 -15.94
N LEU A 3 22.54 41.46 -15.30
CA LEU A 3 21.64 41.51 -14.12
C LEU A 3 20.16 41.16 -14.44
N LYS A 4 19.72 41.29 -15.70
CA LYS A 4 18.35 40.98 -16.10
C LYS A 4 18.14 39.47 -16.28
N CYS A 5 19.16 38.77 -16.76
CA CYS A 5 19.13 37.31 -16.96
C CYS A 5 19.08 36.56 -15.63
N SER A 6 19.72 37.07 -14.57
CA SER A 6 19.66 36.47 -13.23
C SER A 6 18.25 36.52 -12.61
N LYS A 7 17.49 37.59 -12.83
CA LYS A 7 16.09 37.63 -12.39
C LYS A 7 15.23 36.64 -13.18
N LEU A 8 15.46 36.53 -14.49
CA LEU A 8 14.74 35.61 -15.36
C LEU A 8 15.02 34.14 -15.02
N ILE A 9 16.28 33.77 -14.73
CA ILE A 9 16.61 32.41 -14.29
C ILE A 9 15.96 32.08 -12.94
N ALA A 10 15.91 33.05 -12.01
CA ALA A 10 15.23 32.88 -10.73
C ALA A 10 13.72 32.66 -10.92
N PHE A 11 13.07 33.42 -11.81
CA PHE A 11 11.66 33.18 -12.15
C PHE A 11 11.44 31.78 -12.73
N ILE A 12 12.29 31.33 -13.66
CA ILE A 12 12.18 29.99 -14.23
C ILE A 12 12.28 28.91 -13.14
N VAL A 13 13.25 29.00 -12.24
CA VAL A 13 13.41 28.05 -11.13
C VAL A 13 12.19 28.04 -10.22
N ILE A 14 11.60 29.20 -9.95
CA ILE A 14 10.37 29.32 -9.15
C ILE A 14 9.19 28.65 -9.88
N PHE A 15 9.02 28.89 -11.17
CA PHE A 15 7.95 28.26 -11.97
C PHE A 15 8.10 26.74 -12.05
N ILE A 16 9.32 26.23 -12.20
CA ILE A 16 9.60 24.78 -12.21
C ILE A 16 9.26 24.17 -10.85
N ASN A 17 9.68 24.79 -9.75
CA ASN A 17 9.36 24.32 -8.40
C ASN A 17 7.86 24.35 -8.11
N ILE A 18 7.15 25.39 -8.54
CA ILE A 18 5.67 25.45 -8.43
C ILE A 18 5.02 24.30 -9.21
N GLY A 19 5.52 24.02 -10.42
CA GLY A 19 5.04 22.89 -11.23
C GLY A 19 5.31 21.53 -10.56
N LEU A 20 6.49 21.34 -9.98
CA LEU A 20 6.84 20.13 -9.22
C LEU A 20 5.93 19.96 -8.01
N VAL A 21 5.77 21.00 -7.20
CA VAL A 21 4.88 20.98 -6.02
C VAL A 21 3.43 20.70 -6.44
N TYR A 22 2.95 21.32 -7.53
CA TYR A 22 1.62 21.03 -8.07
C TYR A 22 1.47 19.58 -8.52
N TYR A 23 2.47 19.01 -9.20
CA TYR A 23 2.41 17.62 -9.65
C TYR A 23 2.44 16.64 -8.47
N SER A 24 3.30 16.89 -7.47
CA SER A 24 3.33 16.13 -6.22
C SER A 24 2.00 16.18 -5.48
N LEU A 25 1.39 17.37 -5.36
CA LEU A 25 0.06 17.57 -4.75
C LEU A 25 -1.04 16.85 -5.53
N ARG A 26 -0.98 16.87 -6.86
CA ARG A 26 -1.95 16.20 -7.72
C ARG A 26 -1.86 14.67 -7.58
N LEU A 27 -0.65 14.13 -7.55
CA LEU A 27 -0.43 12.69 -7.35
C LEU A 27 -0.89 12.26 -5.95
N PHE A 28 -0.55 13.05 -4.92
CA PHE A 28 -1.01 12.79 -3.56
C PHE A 28 -2.53 12.87 -3.43
N SER A 29 -3.17 13.85 -4.08
CA SER A 29 -4.63 13.98 -4.11
C SER A 29 -5.33 12.85 -4.86
N TYR A 30 -4.66 12.23 -5.84
CA TYR A 30 -5.16 11.03 -6.52
C TYR A 30 -5.17 9.81 -5.59
N HIS A 31 -4.12 9.65 -4.78
CA HIS A 31 -4.06 8.59 -3.77
C HIS A 31 -5.02 8.85 -2.59
N HIS A 32 -5.19 10.09 -2.15
CA HIS A 32 -6.07 10.40 -1.01
C HIS A 32 -7.57 10.17 -1.29
N LYS A 33 -7.99 10.20 -2.57
CA LYS A 33 -9.38 9.86 -2.95
C LYS A 33 -9.71 8.38 -2.73
N ILE A 34 -8.70 7.51 -2.57
CA ILE A 34 -8.89 6.09 -2.27
C ILE A 34 -9.20 5.88 -0.79
N ASP A 35 -8.72 6.75 0.10
CA ASP A 35 -8.90 6.61 1.55
C ASP A 35 -10.18 7.28 2.10
N SER A 36 -10.74 8.27 1.38
CA SER A 36 -11.95 9.00 1.84
C SER A 36 -13.28 8.28 1.58
N HIS A 37 -13.28 7.04 1.08
CA HIS A 37 -14.49 6.24 0.88
C HIS A 37 -14.68 5.09 1.87
N THR A 38 -13.92 5.08 2.99
CA THR A 38 -14.07 4.07 4.05
C THR A 38 -14.57 4.69 5.34
N SER A 39 -15.66 5.45 5.28
CA SER A 39 -16.47 5.76 6.44
C SER A 39 -17.87 6.09 5.98
N ILE A 40 -18.86 5.42 6.58
CA ILE A 40 -20.31 5.62 6.48
C ILE A 40 -21.01 4.69 5.44
N VAL A 41 -21.57 3.62 6.01
CA VAL A 41 -22.81 2.92 5.62
C VAL A 41 -22.68 1.78 4.61
N GLN A 42 -22.49 0.59 5.21
CA GLN A 42 -23.31 -0.60 4.94
C GLN A 42 -24.73 -0.22 4.51
N HIS A 43 -25.04 -0.16 3.21
CA HIS A 43 -26.32 -0.56 2.60
C HIS A 43 -26.28 -0.37 1.07
N HIS A 44 -26.88 -1.35 0.39
CA HIS A 44 -27.23 -1.37 -1.03
C HIS A 44 -26.19 -1.87 -2.04
N SER A 45 -26.13 -3.21 -2.09
CA SER A 45 -26.25 -4.01 -3.32
C SER A 45 -26.72 -3.21 -4.55
N SER A 46 -25.80 -2.85 -5.44
CA SER A 46 -26.04 -2.99 -6.87
C SER A 46 -24.73 -2.91 -7.64
N LYS A 47 -24.57 -3.86 -8.58
CA LYS A 47 -23.63 -3.84 -9.71
C LYS A 47 -22.21 -4.34 -9.45
N ILE A 48 -22.07 -5.66 -9.27
CA ILE A 48 -20.90 -6.36 -9.84
C ILE A 48 -21.37 -7.59 -10.63
N LYS A 49 -21.71 -7.36 -11.90
CA LYS A 49 -21.95 -8.43 -12.88
C LYS A 49 -20.63 -9.02 -13.44
N SER A 50 -19.47 -8.62 -12.89
CA SER A 50 -18.13 -9.13 -13.25
C SER A 50 -17.50 -10.03 -12.17
N LEU A 51 -18.24 -10.39 -11.11
CA LEU A 51 -17.78 -11.12 -9.91
C LEU A 51 -17.13 -12.48 -10.17
N ASN A 52 -17.54 -13.15 -11.25
CA ASN A 52 -17.18 -14.55 -11.43
C ASN A 52 -15.77 -14.78 -12.01
N SER A 53 -15.17 -13.78 -12.65
CA SER A 53 -13.86 -13.96 -13.30
C SER A 53 -12.69 -13.77 -12.34
N TYR A 54 -12.76 -12.71 -11.51
CA TYR A 54 -11.67 -12.38 -10.59
C TYR A 54 -11.64 -13.29 -9.35
N GLU A 55 -12.78 -13.83 -8.90
CA GLU A 55 -12.78 -14.81 -7.82
C GLU A 55 -12.15 -16.14 -8.25
N ALA A 56 -12.34 -16.54 -9.52
CA ALA A 56 -11.76 -17.76 -10.06
C ALA A 56 -10.23 -17.63 -10.24
N THR A 57 -9.76 -16.49 -10.76
CA THR A 57 -8.32 -16.22 -10.89
C THR A 57 -7.65 -16.02 -9.53
N ASP A 58 -8.30 -15.35 -8.58
CA ASP A 58 -7.78 -15.17 -7.22
C ASP A 58 -7.62 -16.52 -6.49
N LYS A 59 -8.60 -17.42 -6.65
CA LYS A 59 -8.51 -18.79 -6.10
C LYS A 59 -7.36 -19.61 -6.69
N TYR A 60 -6.96 -19.34 -7.93
CA TYR A 60 -5.82 -20.01 -8.55
C TYR A 60 -4.49 -19.38 -8.10
N ILE A 61 -4.41 -18.05 -8.10
CA ILE A 61 -3.21 -17.30 -7.67
C ILE A 61 -2.90 -17.57 -6.20
N SER A 62 -3.89 -17.55 -5.32
CA SER A 62 -3.72 -17.87 -3.89
C SER A 62 -3.17 -19.27 -3.62
N LYS A 63 -3.35 -20.21 -4.55
CA LYS A 63 -2.75 -21.56 -4.46
C LYS A 63 -1.32 -21.62 -4.99
N LEU A 64 -0.98 -20.78 -5.96
CA LEU A 64 0.34 -20.78 -6.61
C LEU A 64 1.34 -19.88 -5.91
N VAL A 65 0.87 -18.76 -5.36
CA VAL A 65 1.72 -17.72 -4.77
C VAL A 65 1.67 -17.82 -3.26
N THR A 66 2.84 -17.73 -2.66
CA THR A 66 3.01 -17.62 -1.21
C THR A 66 3.80 -16.35 -0.93
N VAL A 67 3.27 -15.50 -0.08
CA VAL A 67 3.94 -14.26 0.32
C VAL A 67 4.84 -14.54 1.51
N ILE A 68 6.10 -14.11 1.44
CA ILE A 68 7.07 -14.24 2.52
C ILE A 68 7.51 -12.84 2.93
N ILE A 69 7.31 -12.49 4.20
CA ILE A 69 7.75 -11.24 4.81
C ILE A 69 8.95 -11.55 5.70
N ARG A 70 10.12 -10.98 5.40
CA ARG A 70 11.37 -11.29 6.11
C ARG A 70 12.04 -10.05 6.69
N GLU A 71 12.14 -8.98 5.91
CA GLU A 71 12.82 -7.77 6.34
C GLU A 71 11.82 -6.82 7.00
N PHE A 72 11.79 -6.83 8.33
CA PHE A 72 11.01 -5.88 9.13
C PHE A 72 11.69 -5.64 10.47
N GLU A 73 11.50 -4.44 11.02
CA GLU A 73 12.01 -4.08 12.34
C GLU A 73 11.04 -4.53 13.44
N THR A 74 11.56 -5.04 14.55
CA THR A 74 10.67 -5.56 15.62
C THR A 74 9.94 -4.46 16.39
N HIS A 75 10.50 -3.26 16.44
CA HIS A 75 10.01 -2.18 17.29
C HIS A 75 9.02 -1.25 16.57
N GLU A 76 9.21 -1.06 15.26
CA GLU A 76 8.38 -0.18 14.42
C GLU A 76 8.24 -0.84 13.05
N ASN A 77 7.07 -1.41 12.77
CA ASN A 77 6.79 -2.05 11.48
C ASN A 77 5.31 -1.97 11.12
N ASP A 78 5.06 -2.04 9.81
CA ASP A 78 3.71 -2.06 9.22
C ASP A 78 3.31 -3.48 8.77
N VAL A 79 3.82 -4.53 9.43
CA VAL A 79 3.58 -5.91 9.01
C VAL A 79 2.09 -6.25 9.07
N SER A 80 1.40 -5.87 10.15
CA SER A 80 -0.05 -6.11 10.29
C SER A 80 -0.86 -5.38 9.21
N ALA A 81 -0.53 -4.12 8.92
CA ALA A 81 -1.23 -3.33 7.89
C ALA A 81 -0.99 -3.89 6.48
N THR A 82 0.23 -4.37 6.21
CA THR A 82 0.60 -5.03 4.96
C THR A 82 -0.15 -6.34 4.78
N ILE A 83 -0.29 -7.14 5.83
CA ILE A 83 -1.05 -8.38 5.76
C ILE A 83 -2.53 -8.11 5.52
N ASP A 84 -3.12 -7.15 6.24
CA ASP A 84 -4.51 -6.77 6.05
C ASP A 84 -4.77 -6.24 4.62
N SER A 85 -3.83 -5.53 4.00
CA SER A 85 -3.96 -5.07 2.62
C SER A 85 -3.88 -6.20 1.59
N ILE A 86 -2.97 -7.16 1.80
CA ILE A 86 -2.85 -8.35 0.96
C ILE A 86 -4.12 -9.21 1.05
N LEU A 87 -4.64 -9.43 2.27
CA LEU A 87 -5.84 -10.24 2.49
C LEU A 87 -7.12 -9.57 1.92
N LYS A 88 -7.15 -8.24 1.80
CA LYS A 88 -8.24 -7.54 1.09
C LYS A 88 -8.25 -7.85 -0.41
N ILE A 89 -7.09 -8.11 -1.00
CA ILE A 89 -6.95 -8.42 -2.43
C ILE A 89 -7.16 -9.92 -2.67
N SER A 90 -6.51 -10.75 -1.85
CA SER A 90 -6.55 -12.21 -1.95
C SER A 90 -6.77 -12.83 -0.57
N PRO A 91 -8.02 -13.08 -0.16
CA PRO A 91 -8.34 -13.53 1.19
C PRO A 91 -7.82 -14.94 1.51
N ASN A 92 -7.50 -15.74 0.50
CA ASN A 92 -7.08 -17.14 0.66
C ASN A 92 -5.57 -17.36 0.43
N ILE A 93 -4.79 -16.29 0.23
CA ILE A 93 -3.35 -16.42 -0.03
C ILE A 93 -2.58 -16.88 1.20
N LYS A 94 -1.56 -17.71 1.00
CA LYS A 94 -0.66 -18.13 2.07
C LYS A 94 0.37 -17.03 2.33
N ILE A 95 0.49 -16.64 3.60
CA ILE A 95 1.45 -15.64 4.04
C ILE A 95 2.32 -16.27 5.13
N PHE A 96 3.64 -16.11 5.02
CA PHE A 96 4.61 -16.46 6.05
C PHE A 96 5.36 -15.21 6.50
N ILE A 97 5.56 -15.10 7.80
CA ILE A 97 6.41 -14.09 8.41
C ILE A 97 7.59 -14.84 8.99
N LEU A 98 8.79 -14.53 8.48
CA LEU A 98 10.04 -15.14 8.91
C LEU A 98 10.80 -14.14 9.77
N TYR A 99 11.27 -14.61 10.92
CA TYR A 99 12.09 -13.83 11.83
C TYR A 99 13.09 -14.75 12.52
N ASP A 100 14.30 -14.23 12.77
CA ASP A 100 15.37 -14.97 13.46
C ASP A 100 15.12 -15.04 14.97
N LYS A 101 14.45 -14.03 15.51
CA LYS A 101 14.07 -13.92 16.93
C LYS A 101 12.61 -13.49 17.04
N ILE A 102 11.93 -13.95 18.08
CA ILE A 102 10.52 -13.61 18.33
C ILE A 102 10.39 -12.07 18.41
N PRO A 103 9.57 -11.45 17.56
CA PRO A 103 9.41 -10.00 17.56
C PRO A 103 8.75 -9.54 18.86
N TYR A 104 9.28 -8.46 19.43
CA TYR A 104 8.70 -7.80 20.58
C TYR A 104 8.55 -6.29 20.29
N PRO A 105 7.33 -5.71 20.46
CA PRO A 105 6.11 -6.35 20.95
C PRO A 105 5.54 -7.40 19.98
N PRO A 106 4.71 -8.35 20.44
CA PRO A 106 4.12 -9.36 19.58
C PRO A 106 3.32 -8.73 18.44
N LEU A 107 3.44 -9.28 17.24
CA LEU A 107 2.67 -8.84 16.07
C LEU A 107 1.18 -9.09 16.32
N ASN A 108 0.36 -8.04 16.14
CA ASN A 108 -1.09 -8.13 16.27
C ASN A 108 -1.71 -8.66 14.98
N ILE A 109 -1.72 -9.99 14.82
CA ILE A 109 -2.22 -10.69 13.62
C ILE A 109 -3.28 -11.72 14.00
N ARG A 110 -4.42 -11.70 13.31
CA ARG A 110 -5.62 -12.46 13.71
C ARG A 110 -5.54 -13.97 13.40
N LYS A 111 -4.87 -14.39 12.32
CA LYS A 111 -4.59 -15.81 11.99
C LYS A 111 -3.67 -15.94 10.76
N ILE A 112 -2.36 -16.02 10.95
CA ILE A 112 -1.38 -16.29 9.89
C ILE A 112 -0.46 -17.42 10.35
N MET A 113 -0.01 -18.25 9.41
CA MET A 113 0.95 -19.31 9.70
C MET A 113 2.34 -18.68 9.92
N LEU A 114 2.73 -18.57 11.19
CA LEU A 114 4.04 -18.08 11.59
C LEU A 114 5.07 -19.20 11.47
N LEU A 115 6.23 -18.89 10.89
CA LEU A 115 7.32 -19.84 10.80
C LEU A 115 8.58 -19.19 11.38
N VAL A 116 9.00 -19.71 12.54
CA VAL A 116 10.27 -19.36 13.17
C VAL A 116 11.36 -20.15 12.47
N LEU A 117 12.38 -19.45 11.95
CA LEU A 117 13.55 -20.10 11.38
C LEU A 117 14.60 -20.16 12.51
N ILE A 118 14.89 -21.38 12.98
CA ILE A 118 15.97 -21.67 13.95
C ILE A 118 17.28 -21.83 13.18
#